data_AF-A0A3D3B262-F1
#
_entry.id   AF-A0A3D3B262-F1
#
_cell.length_a   1.000
_cell.length_b   1.000
_cell.length_c   1.000
_cell.angle_alpha   90.00
_cell.angle_beta   90.00
_cell.angle_gamma   90.00
#
_symmetry.space_group_name_H-M   'P 1'
#
loop_
_entity.id
_entity.type
_entity.pdbx_description
1 polymer ?
#
loop_
_entity_poly.entity_id
_entity_poly.type
_entity_poly.pdbx_seq_one_letter_code
_entity_poly.pdbx_strand_id
1 'polypeptide(L)' 'MKEIAIDVTGLTKSFGTRTVVHDLSLQVPKGEIYGFL' A
#
# COMPACT_ATOMS: atom_id res chain seq x y z
N MET A 1 -11.77 14.38 10.19
CA MET A 1 -10.88 13.54 9.37
C MET A 1 -10.65 12.24 10.12
N LYS A 2 -10.62 11.09 9.43
CA LYS A 2 -10.36 9.79 10.09
C LYS A 2 -8.87 9.66 10.42
N GLU A 3 -8.54 8.97 11.52
CA GLU A 3 -7.16 8.62 11.88
C GLU A 3 -6.58 7.68 10.82
N ILE A 4 -5.41 8.02 10.26
CA ILE A 4 -4.70 7.14 9.31
C ILE A 4 -3.98 6.06 10.11
N ALA A 5 -4.27 4.79 9.80
CA ALA A 5 -3.65 3.65 10.45
C ALA A 5 -2.46 3.09 9.64
N ILE A 6 -2.48 3.26 8.32
CA ILE A 6 -1.40 2.87 7.42
C ILE A 6 -1.12 4.04 6.48
N ASP A 7 0.13 4.47 6.39
CA ASP A 7 0.61 5.47 5.43
C ASP A 7 1.81 4.89 4.69
N VAL A 8 1.69 4.73 3.37
CA VAL A 8 2.69 4.14 2.50
C VAL A 8 2.98 5.11 1.37
N THR A 9 4.25 5.38 1.14
CA THR A 9 4.72 6.20 0.02
C THR A 9 5.76 5.41 -0.79
N GLY A 10 5.55 5.32 -2.10
CA GLY A 10 6.51 4.74 -3.06
C GLY A 10 6.87 3.27 -2.85
N LEU A 11 5.95 2.46 -2.36
CA LEU A 11 6.17 1.03 -2.15
C LEU A 11 6.43 0.33 -3.49
N THR A 12 7.62 -0.26 -3.60
CA THR A 12 7.96 -1.21 -4.66
C THR A 12 8.22 -2.57 -4.05
N LYS A 13 7.59 -3.62 -4.58
CA LYS A 13 7.77 -5.01 -4.15
C LYS A 13 8.12 -5.88 -5.36
N SER A 14 9.18 -6.66 -5.21
CA SER A 14 9.64 -7.61 -6.23
C SER A 14 9.83 -9.00 -5.66
N PHE A 15 9.61 -10.01 -6.51
CA PHE A 15 9.92 -11.41 -6.29
C PHE A 15 10.91 -11.87 -7.37
N GLY A 16 12.16 -12.10 -6.96
CA GLY A 16 13.27 -12.30 -7.90
C GLY A 16 13.44 -11.08 -8.81
N THR A 17 13.42 -11.30 -10.12
CA THR A 17 13.52 -10.24 -11.14
C THR A 17 12.16 -9.60 -11.49
N ARG A 18 11.05 -10.10 -10.93
CA ARG A 18 9.71 -9.62 -11.25
C ARG A 18 9.24 -8.60 -10.22
N THR A 19 9.06 -7.36 -10.65
CA THR A 19 8.34 -6.33 -9.87
C THR A 19 6.85 -6.61 -9.92
N VAL A 20 6.21 -6.76 -8.75
CA VAL A 20 4.77 -7.03 -8.60
C VAL A 20 4.00 -5.84 -8.00
N VAL A 21 4.70 -4.91 -7.35
CA VAL A 21 4.17 -3.61 -6.95
C VAL A 21 5.21 -2.58 -7.35
N HIS A 22 4.82 -1.51 -8.01
CA HIS A 22 5.73 -0.47 -8.48
C HIS A 22 5.23 0.91 -8.05
N ASP A 23 6.04 1.61 -7.26
CA ASP A 23 5.82 2.99 -6.79
C ASP A 23 4.41 3.27 -6.21
N LEU A 24 3.90 2.35 -5.39
CA LEU A 24 2.56 2.45 -4.82
C LEU A 24 2.56 3.37 -3.58
N SER A 25 1.72 4.40 -3.61
CA SER A 25 1.41 5.22 -2.43
C SER A 25 -0.05 5.05 -2.05
N LEU A 26 -0.33 4.77 -0.77
CA LEU A 26 -1.69 4.65 -0.25
C LEU A 26 -1.78 5.06 1.22
N GLN A 27 -2.97 5.48 1.62
CA GLN A 27 -3.32 5.72 3.02
C GLN A 27 -4.56 4.90 3.36
N VAL A 28 -4.51 4.14 4.46
CA VAL A 28 -5.64 3.36 4.98
C VAL A 28 -6.11 3.97 6.29
N PRO A 29 -7.36 4.47 6.35
CA PRO A 29 -7.96 4.92 7.60
C PRO A 29 -8.17 3.76 8.58
N LYS A 30 -8.12 4.06 9.87
CA LYS A 30 -8.38 3.10 10.94
C LYS A 30 -9.77 2.48 10.80
N GLY A 31 -9.82 1.15 10.87
CA GLY A 31 -11.05 0.37 10.76
C GLY A 31 -11.47 0.01 9.33
N GLU A 32 -10.66 0.38 8.32
CA GLU A 32 -10.90 0.01 6.93
C GLU A 32 -9.91 -1.08 6.47
N ILE A 33 -10.34 -1.90 5.50
CA ILE A 33 -9.53 -2.97 4.91
C ILE A 33 -9.49 -2.75 3.40
N TYR A 34 -8.27 -2.71 2.86
CA TYR A 34 -8.00 -2.50 1.44
C TYR A 34 -7.30 -3.77 0.92
N GLY A 35 -7.76 -4.30 -0.20
CA GLY A 35 -7.20 -5.48 -0.84
C GLY A 35 -7.05 -5.25 -2.35
N PHE A 36 -6.03 -5.85 -2.94
CA PHE A 36 -5.84 -5.90 -4.39
C PHE A 36 -6.43 -7.21 -4.93
N LEU A 37 -7.15 -7.14 -6.05
CA LEU A 37 -7.66 -8.29 -6.79
C LEU A 37 -6.65 -8.73 -7.85
#